data_AF-A0A3D9C3G8-F1
#
_entry.id   AF-A0A3D9C3G8-F1
#
_cell.length_a   1.000
_cell.length_b   1.000
_cell.length_c   1.000
_cell.angle_alpha   90.00
_cell.angle_beta   90.00
_cell.angle_gamma   90.00
#
_symmetry.space_group_name_H-M   'P 1'
#
loop_
_entity.id
_entity.type
_entity.pdbx_description
1 polymer ?
#
loop_
_entity_poly.entity_id
_entity_poly.type
_entity_poly.pdbx_seq_one_letter_code
_entity_poly.pdbx_strand_id
1 'polypeptide(L)'
;MNHKFKCHQVVKKLLTACVILLAITPVFAQGGATAISNAASDIKDYWDPIKLILKAVGGLVGFIGGLRVYNKWTNGDQDVNKEILGYGGAMIFLIVVPEFVTSFFA
;
A
#
# COMPACT_ATOMS: atom_id res chain seq x y z
N MET A 1 0.52 55.60 -40.14
CA MET A 1 0.09 54.21 -40.45
C MET A 1 0.53 53.13 -39.42
N ASN A 2 1.19 53.45 -38.29
CA ASN A 2 1.77 52.43 -37.39
C ASN A 2 0.91 51.98 -36.19
N HIS A 3 -0.24 52.61 -35.92
CA HIS A 3 -1.02 52.32 -34.71
C HIS A 3 -1.85 51.01 -34.82
N LYS A 4 -2.36 50.69 -36.02
CA LYS A 4 -3.15 49.48 -36.29
C LYS A 4 -2.31 48.19 -36.19
N PHE A 5 -1.04 48.25 -36.58
CA PHE A 5 -0.12 47.09 -36.55
C PHE A 5 0.32 46.71 -35.13
N LYS A 6 0.58 47.71 -34.26
CA LYS A 6 0.89 47.48 -32.83
C LYS A 6 -0.29 46.84 -32.09
N CYS A 7 -1.52 47.32 -32.34
CA CYS A 7 -2.72 46.77 -31.71
C CYS A 7 -2.93 45.28 -32.08
N HIS A 8 -2.71 44.91 -33.34
CA HIS A 8 -2.82 43.51 -33.79
C HIS A 8 -1.77 42.58 -33.15
N GLN A 9 -0.55 43.07 -32.91
CA GLN A 9 0.51 42.31 -32.23
C GLN A 9 0.21 42.11 -30.73
N VAL A 10 -0.38 43.12 -30.08
CA VAL A 10 -0.81 43.01 -28.67
C VAL A 10 -1.97 42.03 -28.52
N VAL A 11 -2.95 42.07 -29.43
CA VAL A 11 -4.09 41.12 -29.44
C VAL A 11 -3.63 39.68 -29.68
N LYS A 12 -2.67 39.46 -30.58
CA LYS A 12 -2.07 38.13 -30.81
C LYS A 12 -1.37 37.58 -29.56
N LYS A 13 -0.55 38.40 -28.89
CA LYS A 13 0.12 38.01 -27.63
C LYS A 13 -0.88 37.72 -26.52
N LEU A 14 -1.96 38.49 -26.42
CA LEU A 14 -3.04 38.26 -25.46
C LEU A 14 -3.77 36.95 -25.73
N LEU A 15 -4.10 36.64 -26.99
CA LEU A 15 -4.73 35.38 -27.37
C LEU A 15 -3.85 34.18 -27.05
N THR A 16 -2.56 34.23 -27.35
CA THR A 16 -1.62 33.15 -27.01
C THR A 16 -1.51 32.95 -25.50
N ALA A 17 -1.49 34.04 -24.71
CA ALA A 17 -1.50 33.94 -23.24
C ALA A 17 -2.80 33.31 -22.71
N CYS A 18 -3.96 33.66 -23.28
CA CYS A 18 -5.25 33.06 -22.91
C CYS A 18 -5.31 31.56 -23.24
N VAL A 19 -4.76 31.13 -24.39
CA VAL A 19 -4.72 29.70 -24.76
C VAL A 19 -3.81 28.90 -23.81
N ILE A 20 -2.67 29.47 -23.40
CA ILE A 20 -1.77 28.85 -22.41
C ILE A 20 -2.48 28.73 -21.05
N LEU A 21 -3.20 29.76 -20.61
CA LEU A 21 -3.98 29.73 -19.36
C LEU A 21 -5.10 28.69 -19.36
N LEU A 22 -5.77 28.48 -20.49
CA LEU A 22 -6.80 27.44 -20.62
C LEU A 22 -6.20 26.02 -20.62
N ALA A 23 -4.98 25.84 -21.13
CA ALA A 23 -4.30 24.54 -21.15
C ALA A 23 -3.84 24.04 -19.77
N ILE A 24 -3.77 24.89 -18.75
CA ILE A 24 -3.39 24.53 -17.37
C ILE A 24 -4.60 24.09 -16.52
N THR A 25 -5.83 24.42 -16.94
CA THR A 25 -7.06 24.05 -16.23
C THR A 25 -7.30 22.52 -16.08
N PRO A 26 -6.97 21.63 -17.04
CA PRO A 26 -7.18 20.19 -16.85
C PRO A 26 -6.24 19.58 -15.79
N VAL A 27 -5.14 20.23 -15.42
CA VAL A 27 -4.22 19.76 -14.35
C VAL A 27 -4.90 19.82 -12.98
N PHE A 28 -5.77 20.81 -12.74
CA PHE A 28 -6.48 20.95 -11.46
C PHE A 28 -7.73 20.05 -11.36
N ALA A 29 -8.24 19.52 -12.48
CA ALA A 29 -9.42 18.65 -12.52
C ALA A 29 -9.08 17.14 -12.50
N GLN A 30 -7.80 16.76 -12.55
CA GLN A 30 -7.37 15.36 -12.41
C GLN A 30 -7.58 14.80 -11.00
N GLY A 31 -7.87 15.66 -10.01
CA GLY A 31 -7.81 15.34 -8.60
C GLY A 31 -8.63 14.14 -8.10
N GLY A 32 -9.74 13.77 -8.74
CA GLY A 32 -10.57 12.65 -8.26
C GLY A 32 -9.92 11.28 -8.49
N ALA A 33 -9.68 10.92 -9.75
CA ALA A 33 -9.07 9.64 -10.11
C ALA A 33 -7.58 9.58 -9.75
N THR A 34 -6.89 10.73 -9.83
CA THR A 34 -5.46 10.80 -9.56
C THR A 34 -5.17 10.82 -8.04
N ALA A 35 -6.05 11.38 -7.19
CA ALA A 35 -5.91 11.23 -5.73
C ALA A 35 -6.16 9.80 -5.25
N ILE A 36 -7.13 9.08 -5.82
CA ILE A 36 -7.36 7.67 -5.47
C ILE A 36 -6.15 6.81 -5.88
N SER A 37 -5.62 7.04 -7.08
CA SER A 37 -4.41 6.36 -7.56
C SER A 37 -3.18 6.65 -6.69
N ASN A 38 -3.03 7.90 -6.22
CA ASN A 38 -1.94 8.29 -5.33
C ASN A 38 -2.11 7.63 -3.96
N ALA A 39 -3.31 7.67 -3.37
CA ALA A 39 -3.58 7.04 -2.08
C ALA A 39 -3.37 5.52 -2.11
N ALA A 40 -3.72 4.84 -3.20
CA ALA A 40 -3.44 3.42 -3.38
C ALA A 40 -1.92 3.13 -3.47
N SER A 41 -1.16 4.02 -4.11
CA SER A 41 0.30 3.91 -4.20
C SER A 41 0.96 4.14 -2.84
N ASP A 42 0.49 5.14 -2.08
CA ASP A 42 0.98 5.40 -0.72
C ASP A 42 0.73 4.18 0.19
N ILE A 43 -0.45 3.56 0.12
CA ILE A 43 -0.76 2.33 0.87
C ILE A 43 0.19 1.19 0.49
N LYS A 44 0.53 1.05 -0.79
CA LYS A 44 1.48 0.04 -1.29
C LYS A 44 2.89 0.26 -0.76
N ASP A 45 3.35 1.51 -0.71
CA ASP A 45 4.67 1.85 -0.18
C ASP A 45 4.82 1.53 1.32
N TYR A 46 3.74 1.65 2.09
CA TYR A 46 3.71 1.24 3.50
C TYR A 46 3.50 -0.26 3.71
N TRP A 47 3.09 -1.01 2.69
CA TRP A 47 2.75 -2.42 2.85
C TRP A 47 3.97 -3.29 3.17
N ASP A 48 5.08 -3.12 2.46
CA ASP A 48 6.31 -3.88 2.67
C ASP A 48 6.90 -3.73 4.09
N PRO A 49 7.03 -2.51 4.67
CA PRO A 49 7.49 -2.38 6.05
C PRO A 49 6.50 -2.98 7.06
N ILE A 50 5.18 -2.87 6.83
CA ILE A 50 4.16 -3.50 7.67
C ILE A 50 4.30 -5.03 7.62
N LYS A 51 4.51 -5.61 6.43
CA LYS A 51 4.72 -7.05 6.24
C LYS A 51 5.94 -7.55 6.99
N LEU A 52 7.04 -6.78 7.02
CA LEU A 52 8.22 -7.12 7.80
C LEU A 52 7.91 -7.20 9.30
N ILE A 53 7.19 -6.21 9.83
CA ILE A 53 6.77 -6.20 11.24
C ILE A 53 5.86 -7.40 11.54
N LEU A 54 4.90 -7.70 10.65
CA LEU A 54 3.99 -8.83 10.81
C LEU A 54 4.73 -10.16 10.84
N LYS A 55 5.73 -10.35 9.98
CA LYS A 55 6.60 -11.54 9.97
C LYS A 55 7.44 -11.64 11.25
N ALA A 56 7.95 -10.51 11.76
CA ALA A 56 8.69 -10.49 13.03
C ALA A 56 7.79 -10.88 14.22
N VAL A 57 6.57 -10.34 14.29
CA VAL A 57 5.59 -10.70 15.32
C VAL A 57 5.16 -12.16 15.17
N GLY A 58 4.91 -12.62 13.94
CA GLY A 58 4.58 -14.02 13.65
C GLY A 58 5.68 -14.99 14.11
N GLY A 59 6.95 -14.63 13.91
CA GLY A 59 8.09 -15.38 14.44
C GLY A 59 8.14 -15.41 15.97
N LEU A 60 7.84 -14.29 16.63
CA LEU A 60 7.85 -14.19 18.10
C LEU A 60 6.72 -15.02 18.74
N VAL A 61 5.50 -14.89 18.22
CA VAL A 61 4.36 -15.72 18.65
C VAL A 61 4.62 -17.19 18.32
N GLY A 62 5.29 -17.45 17.19
CA GLY A 62 5.89 -18.75 16.81
C GLY A 62 6.68 -19.33 17.95
N PHE A 63 7.75 -18.67 18.31
CA PHE A 63 8.64 -19.13 19.36
C PHE A 63 7.90 -19.42 20.68
N ILE A 64 7.02 -18.53 21.13
CA ILE A 64 6.29 -18.69 22.41
C ILE A 64 5.34 -19.91 22.37
N GLY A 65 4.57 -20.07 21.31
CA GLY A 65 3.66 -21.21 21.20
C GLY A 65 4.39 -22.55 21.04
N GLY A 66 5.54 -22.55 20.36
CA GLY A 66 6.42 -23.72 20.25
C GLY A 66 6.97 -24.14 21.62
N LEU A 67 7.39 -23.19 22.45
CA LEU A 67 7.82 -23.47 23.83
C LEU A 67 6.68 -24.09 24.67
N ARG A 68 5.45 -23.59 24.54
CA ARG A 68 4.29 -24.15 25.25
C ARG A 68 4.03 -25.60 24.85
N VAL A 69 4.06 -25.88 23.55
CA VAL A 69 3.88 -27.23 23.00
C VAL A 69 4.98 -28.17 23.47
N TYR A 70 6.24 -27.72 23.42
CA TYR A 70 7.39 -28.48 23.92
C TYR A 70 7.25 -28.83 25.41
N ASN A 71 6.84 -27.86 26.24
CA ASN A 71 6.61 -28.08 27.66
C ASN A 71 5.53 -29.14 27.93
N LYS A 72 4.44 -29.15 27.14
CA LYS A 72 3.41 -30.18 27.27
C LYS A 72 3.86 -31.56 26.77
N TRP A 73 4.69 -31.58 25.73
CA TRP A 73 5.26 -32.82 25.21
C TRP A 73 6.20 -33.47 26.23
N THR A 74 7.09 -32.70 26.85
CA THR A 74 7.99 -33.23 27.88
C THR A 74 7.27 -33.68 29.15
N ASN A 75 6.06 -33.18 29.41
CA ASN A 75 5.23 -33.56 30.56
C ASN A 75 4.33 -34.80 30.29
N GLY A 76 4.34 -35.35 29.06
CA GLY A 76 3.52 -36.51 28.72
C GLY A 76 2.01 -36.24 28.68
N ASP A 77 1.60 -34.99 28.42
CA ASP A 77 0.20 -34.58 28.34
C ASP A 77 -0.50 -35.27 27.15
N GLN A 78 -1.66 -35.89 27.39
CA GLN A 78 -2.42 -36.60 26.35
C GLN A 78 -2.99 -35.67 25.28
N ASP A 79 -3.14 -34.37 25.57
CA ASP A 79 -3.65 -33.40 24.62
C ASP A 79 -2.57 -32.78 23.71
N VAL A 80 -1.30 -33.18 23.84
CA VAL A 80 -0.20 -32.55 23.08
C VAL A 80 -0.37 -32.70 21.57
N ASN A 81 -0.89 -33.85 21.10
CA ASN A 81 -1.11 -34.06 19.66
C ASN A 81 -2.16 -33.10 19.09
N LYS A 82 -3.24 -32.81 19.85
CA LYS A 82 -4.26 -31.83 19.43
C LYS A 82 -3.68 -30.41 19.44
N GLU A 83 -2.87 -30.10 20.44
CA GLU A 83 -2.28 -28.78 20.61
C GLU A 83 -1.21 -28.50 19.55
N ILE A 84 -0.37 -29.48 19.19
CA ILE A 84 0.59 -29.41 18.08
C ILE A 84 -0.13 -29.19 16.75
N LEU A 85 -1.21 -29.94 16.48
CA LEU A 85 -1.96 -29.81 15.23
C LEU A 85 -2.65 -28.44 15.11
N GLY A 86 -3.31 -27.99 16.18
CA GLY A 86 -3.96 -26.68 16.22
C GLY A 86 -2.98 -25.52 16.12
N TYR A 87 -1.86 -25.61 16.85
CA TYR A 87 -0.80 -24.61 16.82
C TYR A 87 -0.05 -24.60 15.47
N GLY A 88 0.27 -25.77 14.93
CA GLY A 88 0.93 -25.90 13.62
C GLY A 88 0.09 -25.31 12.48
N GLY A 89 -1.23 -25.53 12.50
CA GLY A 89 -2.15 -24.89 11.57
C GLY A 89 -2.19 -23.36 11.72
N ALA A 90 -2.22 -22.86 12.96
CA ALA A 90 -2.17 -21.42 13.23
C ALA A 90 -0.87 -20.76 12.73
N MET A 91 0.27 -21.45 12.82
CA MET A 91 1.56 -20.94 12.37
C MET A 91 1.68 -20.84 10.86
N ILE A 92 1.15 -21.83 10.15
CA ILE A 92 1.07 -21.77 8.69
C ILE A 92 0.17 -20.60 8.28
N PHE A 93 -0.98 -20.43 8.94
CA PHE A 93 -1.89 -19.32 8.66
C PHE A 93 -1.23 -17.95 8.87
N LEU A 94 -0.52 -17.74 9.98
CA LEU A 94 0.16 -16.47 10.27
C LEU A 94 1.25 -16.11 9.24
N ILE A 95 1.90 -17.10 8.62
CA ILE A 95 2.90 -16.88 7.56
C ILE A 95 2.24 -16.61 6.21
N VAL A 96 1.14 -17.31 5.90
CA VAL A 96 0.47 -17.23 4.59
C VAL A 96 -0.38 -15.96 4.44
N VAL A 97 -1.03 -15.49 5.50
CA VAL A 97 -1.87 -14.27 5.48
C VAL A 97 -1.15 -13.03 4.90
N PRO A 98 0.08 -12.68 5.35
CA PRO A 98 0.80 -11.55 4.76
C PRO A 98 1.02 -11.69 3.26
N GLU A 99 1.32 -12.89 2.76
CA GLU A 99 1.53 -13.13 1.32
C GLU A 99 0.22 -13.06 0.54
N PHE A 100 -0.86 -13.62 1.09
CA PHE A 100 -2.19 -13.53 0.50
C PHE A 100 -2.67 -12.08 0.41
N VAL A 101 -2.51 -11.28 1.47
CA VAL A 101 -2.92 -9.87 1.43
C VAL A 101 -2.04 -9.06 0.47
N THR A 102 -0.75 -9.38 0.38
CA THR A 102 0.15 -8.77 -0.63
C THR A 102 -0.38 -8.97 -2.06
N SER A 103 -1.01 -10.11 -2.35
CA SER A 103 -1.54 -10.40 -3.69
C SER A 103 -2.70 -9.49 -4.14
N PHE A 104 -3.39 -8.82 -3.21
CA PHE A 104 -4.41 -7.82 -3.56
C PHE A 104 -3.81 -6.45 -3.92
N PHE A 105 -2.57 -6.20 -3.51
CA PHE A 105 -1.82 -4.95 -3.78
C PHE A 105 -0.78 -5.10 -4.90
N ALA A 106 -0.58 -6.32 -5.40
CA ALA A 106 0.25 -6.63 -6.57
C ALA A 106 -0.37 -6.02 -7.83
#